data_AF-A0A3B9G7R1-F1
#
_entry.id   AF-A0A3B9G7R1-F1
#
_cell.length_a   1.000
_cell.length_b   1.000
_cell.length_c   1.000
_cell.angle_alpha   90.00
_cell.angle_beta   90.00
_cell.angle_gamma   90.00
#
_symmetry.space_group_name_H-M   'P 1'
#
loop_
_entity.id
_entity.type
_entity.pdbx_description
1 polymer ?
#
loop_
_entity_poly.entity_id
_entity_poly.type
_entity_poly.pdbx_seq_one_letter_code
_entity_poly.pdbx_strand_id
1 'polypeptide(L)'
;MLHCDEEGQGERNDIPGTAQAVKTADILLVSVRRRALKAANFKAVEEHIRAGKPVIGIRTANHAFSLRSLEPPKGHLVWENFDAEVWGGSYTGHHGASKAVKIQKLSDHPILEGIDVDTFKGRGSLYIVKPIADSTQAILSGMIDGEAAEPIAWTNETKFGGKTFYTSLGHVGDFEQRQMNIMLRNAIDWAAAK
;
A
#
# COMPACT_ATOMS: atom_id res chain seq x y z
N MET A 1 7.13 -10.84 -0.61
CA MET A 1 5.99 -10.21 0.09
C MET A 1 6.40 -9.94 1.52
N LEU A 2 6.24 -8.70 1.98
CA LEU A 2 6.34 -8.32 3.38
C LEU A 2 4.94 -8.19 3.95
N HIS A 3 4.63 -9.03 4.92
CA HIS A 3 3.33 -9.05 5.56
C HIS A 3 3.47 -9.26 7.05
N CYS A 4 2.61 -8.61 7.82
CA CYS A 4 2.46 -8.85 9.24
C CYS A 4 0.99 -8.99 9.58
N ASP A 5 0.65 -10.09 10.24
CA ASP A 5 -0.67 -10.28 10.82
C ASP A 5 -0.87 -9.33 12.02
N GLU A 6 -2.12 -8.93 12.25
CA GLU A 6 -2.56 -8.30 13.49
C GLU A 6 -2.71 -9.33 14.62
N GLU A 7 -2.92 -10.61 14.28
CA GLU A 7 -3.13 -11.71 15.21
C GLU A 7 -1.81 -12.29 15.77
N GLY A 8 -1.12 -11.51 16.60
CA GLY A 8 -0.36 -11.97 17.77
C GLY A 8 0.73 -13.06 17.67
N GLN A 9 1.04 -13.63 16.50
CA GLN A 9 2.05 -14.68 16.38
C GLN A 9 3.42 -14.06 16.07
N GLY A 10 4.31 -14.06 17.07
CA GLY A 10 5.70 -13.62 16.95
C GLY A 10 6.00 -12.24 17.55
N GLU A 11 7.25 -11.81 17.43
CA GLU A 11 7.66 -10.46 17.87
C GLU A 11 7.06 -9.41 16.94
N ARG A 12 6.31 -8.46 17.49
CA ARG A 12 5.59 -7.40 16.74
C ARG A 12 6.41 -6.80 15.60
N ASN A 13 7.67 -6.45 15.87
CA ASN A 13 8.55 -5.69 14.98
C ASN A 13 9.50 -6.58 14.15
N ASP A 14 9.37 -7.90 14.26
CA ASP A 14 10.19 -8.83 13.51
C ASP A 14 9.42 -9.41 12.32
N ILE A 15 10.06 -9.35 11.16
CA ILE A 15 9.58 -9.99 9.93
C ILE A 15 10.74 -10.87 9.45
N PRO A 16 10.81 -12.12 9.93
CA PRO A 16 11.95 -13.00 9.69
C PRO A 16 12.27 -13.15 8.20
N GLY A 17 13.56 -13.18 7.86
CA GLY A 17 14.03 -13.38 6.48
C GLY A 17 13.91 -12.16 5.55
N THR A 18 13.34 -11.03 6.02
CA THR A 18 13.16 -9.82 5.20
C THR A 18 14.45 -9.36 4.51
N ALA A 19 15.54 -9.21 5.27
CA ALA A 19 16.80 -8.75 4.70
C ALA A 19 17.35 -9.65 3.60
N GLN A 20 17.13 -10.97 3.69
CA GLN A 20 17.59 -11.91 2.67
C GLN A 20 16.68 -11.89 1.44
N ALA A 21 15.36 -11.94 1.66
CA ALA A 21 14.37 -12.02 0.58
C ALA A 21 14.31 -10.75 -0.27
N VAL A 22 14.41 -9.57 0.35
CA VAL A 22 14.27 -8.29 -0.36
C VAL A 22 15.48 -7.99 -1.26
N LYS A 23 16.69 -8.38 -0.87
CA LYS A 23 17.92 -8.10 -1.65
C LYS A 23 17.86 -8.64 -3.08
N THR A 24 17.26 -9.81 -3.26
CA THR A 24 17.15 -10.48 -4.57
C THR A 24 15.78 -10.30 -5.22
N ALA A 25 14.87 -9.54 -4.61
CA ALA A 25 13.54 -9.35 -5.15
C ALA A 25 13.56 -8.41 -6.36
N ASP A 26 12.77 -8.74 -7.38
CA ASP A 26 12.47 -7.84 -8.49
C ASP A 26 11.35 -6.86 -8.11
N ILE A 27 10.37 -7.32 -7.32
CA ILE A 27 9.22 -6.54 -6.87
C ILE A 27 9.01 -6.71 -5.37
N LEU A 28 8.71 -5.62 -4.68
CA LEU A 28 8.37 -5.62 -3.27
C LEU A 28 6.88 -5.41 -3.04
N LEU A 29 6.16 -6.45 -2.60
CA LEU A 29 4.77 -6.30 -2.12
C LEU A 29 4.77 -6.04 -0.61
N VAL A 30 4.14 -4.94 -0.16
CA VAL A 30 4.02 -4.51 1.23
C VAL A 30 2.56 -4.59 1.70
N SER A 31 2.35 -5.31 2.80
CA SER A 31 1.09 -5.44 3.54
C SER A 31 1.40 -5.43 5.04
N VAL A 32 1.87 -4.29 5.54
CA VAL A 32 2.41 -4.14 6.89
C VAL A 32 1.71 -2.97 7.57
N ARG A 33 1.40 -3.12 8.87
CA ARG A 33 0.83 -2.06 9.71
C ARG A 33 1.82 -1.63 10.78
N ARG A 34 2.30 -0.38 10.76
CA ARG A 34 3.08 0.26 11.85
C ARG A 34 4.09 -0.65 12.55
N ARG A 35 5.13 -1.06 11.81
CA ARG A 35 6.25 -1.83 12.34
C ARG A 35 7.53 -1.00 12.28
N ALA A 36 8.26 -0.95 13.39
CA ALA A 36 9.65 -0.53 13.35
C ALA A 36 10.47 -1.77 12.98
N LEU A 37 11.18 -1.76 11.85
CA LEU A 37 11.94 -2.93 11.42
C LEU A 37 13.31 -2.95 12.09
N LYS A 38 13.82 -4.15 12.43
CA LYS A 38 15.23 -4.33 12.79
C LYS A 38 16.12 -3.69 11.71
N ALA A 39 17.19 -3.01 12.10
CA ALA A 39 17.99 -2.16 11.19
C ALA A 39 18.40 -2.85 9.88
N ALA A 40 18.77 -4.14 9.92
CA ALA A 40 19.13 -4.91 8.73
C ALA A 40 17.95 -5.13 7.76
N ASN A 41 16.74 -5.38 8.29
CA ASN A 41 15.53 -5.53 7.50
C ASN A 41 15.08 -4.20 6.90
N PHE A 42 15.15 -3.12 7.70
CA PHE A 42 14.87 -1.77 7.24
C PHE A 42 15.76 -1.39 6.06
N LYS A 43 17.08 -1.57 6.21
CA LYS A 43 18.06 -1.22 5.19
C LYS A 43 17.82 -1.96 3.88
N ALA A 44 17.47 -3.25 3.92
CA ALA A 44 17.15 -4.00 2.70
C ALA A 44 15.91 -3.43 1.98
N VAL A 45 14.87 -3.04 2.71
CA VAL A 45 13.68 -2.38 2.13
C VAL A 45 14.04 -1.03 1.52
N GLU A 46 14.80 -0.21 2.26
CA GLU A 46 15.26 1.09 1.79
C GLU A 46 16.11 0.97 0.51
N GLU A 47 17.06 0.03 0.47
CA GLU A 47 17.92 -0.23 -0.68
C GLU A 47 17.12 -0.67 -1.92
N HIS A 48 16.11 -1.53 -1.76
CA HIS A 48 15.23 -1.94 -2.87
C HIS A 48 14.53 -0.73 -3.49
N ILE A 49 13.95 0.14 -2.66
CA ILE A 49 13.19 1.31 -3.11
C ILE A 49 14.13 2.35 -3.74
N ARG A 50 15.27 2.63 -3.11
CA ARG A 50 16.26 3.59 -3.62
C ARG A 50 16.94 3.14 -4.91
N ALA A 51 16.96 1.83 -5.18
CA ALA A 51 17.42 1.28 -6.45
C ALA A 51 16.39 1.45 -7.59
N GLY A 52 15.27 2.14 -7.35
CA GLY A 52 14.22 2.35 -8.35
C GLY A 52 13.44 1.08 -8.68
N LYS A 53 13.49 0.06 -7.82
CA LYS A 53 12.76 -1.18 -8.06
C LYS A 53 11.26 -1.03 -7.74
N PRO A 54 10.39 -1.76 -8.46
CA PRO A 54 8.95 -1.66 -8.24
C PRO A 54 8.49 -2.05 -6.84
N VAL A 55 7.45 -1.35 -6.37
CA VAL A 55 6.80 -1.59 -5.07
C VAL A 55 5.29 -1.60 -5.21
N ILE A 56 4.64 -2.61 -4.63
CA ILE A 56 3.19 -2.75 -4.56
C ILE A 56 2.76 -2.64 -3.10
N GLY A 57 1.82 -1.73 -2.81
CA GLY A 57 1.25 -1.54 -1.48
C GLY A 57 -0.23 -1.93 -1.46
N ILE A 58 -0.60 -2.79 -0.52
CA ILE A 58 -2.01 -3.02 -0.17
C ILE A 58 -2.24 -2.57 1.26
N ARG A 59 -3.50 -2.33 1.66
CA ARG A 59 -3.85 -2.05 3.06
C ARG A 59 -3.02 -2.94 4.00
N THR A 60 -2.23 -2.39 4.93
CA THR A 60 -2.12 -1.01 5.46
C THR A 60 -0.82 -0.29 5.08
N ALA A 61 -0.28 -0.54 3.88
CA ALA A 61 1.08 -0.16 3.48
C ALA A 61 1.43 1.34 3.51
N ASN A 62 0.45 2.25 3.47
CA ASN A 62 0.69 3.69 3.57
C ASN A 62 1.27 4.11 4.92
N HIS A 63 1.08 3.30 5.96
CA HIS A 63 1.71 3.52 7.27
C HIS A 63 2.44 2.26 7.75
N ALA A 64 3.09 1.55 6.83
CA ALA A 64 3.83 0.33 7.12
C ALA A 64 4.93 0.54 8.17
N PHE A 65 5.75 1.56 7.98
CA PHE A 65 6.95 1.80 8.78
C PHE A 65 6.92 3.11 9.57
N SER A 66 5.73 3.70 9.77
CA SER A 66 5.53 4.85 10.65
C SER A 66 4.94 4.38 11.99
N LEU A 67 5.45 4.94 13.09
CA LEU A 67 4.89 4.73 14.42
C LEU A 67 4.08 5.92 14.92
N ARG A 68 3.72 6.87 14.05
CA ARG A 68 3.08 8.16 14.42
C ARG A 68 3.95 8.95 15.40
N SER A 69 5.22 9.14 15.05
CA SER A 69 6.19 9.89 15.85
C SER A 69 6.48 9.29 17.23
N LEU A 70 6.20 7.99 17.44
CA LEU A 70 6.68 7.26 18.61
C LEU A 70 8.11 6.77 18.36
N GLU A 71 8.91 6.79 19.42
CA GLU A 71 10.30 6.30 19.37
C GLU A 71 10.35 4.80 19.05
N PRO A 72 11.17 4.37 18.08
CA PRO A 72 11.37 2.96 17.81
C PRO A 72 12.17 2.28 18.95
N PRO A 73 11.94 0.98 19.20
CA PRO A 73 12.80 0.24 20.12
C PRO A 73 14.27 0.25 19.67
N LYS A 74 15.21 0.12 20.62
CA LYS A 74 16.65 0.08 20.30
C LYS A 74 16.94 -0.95 19.20
N GLY A 75 17.75 -0.54 18.21
CA GLY A 75 18.13 -1.39 17.07
C GLY A 75 17.06 -1.51 15.96
N HIS A 76 15.95 -0.78 16.07
CA HIS A 76 14.91 -0.72 15.05
C HIS A 76 14.84 0.66 14.42
N LEU A 77 14.33 0.72 13.20
CA LEU A 77 14.20 1.91 12.39
C LEU A 77 12.78 2.03 11.83
N VAL A 78 12.38 3.27 11.58
CA VAL A 78 11.07 3.68 11.04
C VAL A 78 11.29 4.62 9.86
N TRP A 79 10.30 4.73 8.99
CA TRP A 79 10.26 5.68 7.89
C TRP A 79 8.94 6.44 7.98
N GLU A 80 8.95 7.53 8.74
CA GLU A 80 7.73 8.30 9.03
C GLU A 80 7.10 8.89 7.75
N ASN A 81 7.93 9.34 6.81
CA ASN A 81 7.49 9.90 5.52
C ASN A 81 7.29 8.85 4.42
N PHE A 82 7.20 7.55 4.75
CA PHE A 82 7.10 6.47 3.76
C PHE A 82 5.94 6.66 2.78
N ASP A 83 4.77 7.12 3.26
CA ASP A 83 3.61 7.36 2.41
C ASP A 83 3.90 8.37 1.29
N ALA A 84 4.38 9.55 1.70
CA ALA A 84 4.67 10.65 0.79
C ALA A 84 5.84 10.31 -0.16
N GLU A 85 6.87 9.62 0.33
CA GLU A 85 8.07 9.33 -0.47
C GLU A 85 7.90 8.15 -1.44
N VAL A 86 7.05 7.18 -1.13
CA VAL A 86 6.89 5.95 -1.92
C VAL A 86 5.59 5.94 -2.70
N TRP A 87 4.48 6.21 -2.03
CA TRP A 87 3.16 6.18 -2.65
C TRP A 87 2.75 7.55 -3.19
N GLY A 88 3.35 8.64 -2.69
CA GLY A 88 2.88 9.99 -2.99
C GLY A 88 1.56 10.32 -2.28
N GLY A 89 1.23 9.61 -1.19
CA GLY A 89 0.01 9.83 -0.40
C GLY A 89 0.23 10.72 0.83
N SER A 90 -0.86 11.13 1.47
CA SER A 90 -0.84 11.86 2.74
C SER A 90 -1.87 11.31 3.74
N TYR A 91 -1.69 10.05 4.15
CA TYR A 91 -2.61 9.38 5.07
C TYR A 91 -2.69 10.06 6.44
N THR A 92 -3.91 10.45 6.82
CA THR A 92 -4.18 11.10 8.11
C THR A 92 -5.21 10.37 8.97
N GLY A 93 -5.86 9.33 8.44
CA GLY A 93 -6.88 8.59 9.18
C GLY A 93 -7.89 7.91 8.27
N HIS A 94 -9.07 7.61 8.81
CA HIS A 94 -10.13 6.93 8.08
C HIS A 94 -11.51 7.26 8.65
N HIS A 95 -12.55 7.12 7.83
CA HIS A 95 -13.94 7.46 8.19
C HIS A 95 -14.67 6.39 9.05
N GLY A 96 -13.99 5.80 10.04
CA GLY A 96 -14.54 4.74 10.89
C GLY A 96 -14.79 3.41 10.17
N ALA A 97 -15.12 2.36 10.93
CA ALA A 97 -15.53 1.06 10.38
C ALA A 97 -17.01 1.10 9.95
N SER A 98 -17.46 0.08 9.21
CA SER A 98 -18.89 -0.20 8.95
C SER A 98 -19.63 0.68 7.93
N LYS A 99 -18.98 1.68 7.31
CA LYS A 99 -19.56 2.42 6.18
C LYS A 99 -19.26 1.70 4.85
N ALA A 100 -20.29 1.42 4.06
CA ALA A 100 -20.12 0.79 2.76
C ALA A 100 -19.42 1.75 1.79
N VAL A 101 -18.24 1.37 1.29
CA VAL A 101 -17.47 2.19 0.35
C VAL A 101 -17.88 1.83 -1.08
N LYS A 102 -18.49 2.79 -1.78
CA LYS A 102 -18.75 2.72 -3.23
C LYS A 102 -17.43 3.00 -3.95
N ILE A 103 -17.09 2.17 -4.94
CA ILE A 103 -15.91 2.35 -5.76
C ILE A 103 -16.32 3.01 -7.08
N GLN A 104 -15.53 3.97 -7.54
CA GLN A 104 -15.67 4.61 -8.85
C GLN A 104 -14.36 4.53 -9.61
N LYS A 105 -14.45 4.22 -10.91
CA LYS A 105 -13.32 4.29 -11.83
C LYS A 105 -13.03 5.74 -12.20
N LEU A 106 -11.79 6.16 -12.05
CA LEU A 106 -11.33 7.51 -12.40
C LEU A 106 -10.65 7.57 -13.77
N SER A 107 -9.96 6.50 -14.16
CA SER A 107 -9.25 6.42 -15.43
C SER A 107 -9.14 4.98 -15.94
N ASP A 108 -8.92 4.83 -17.24
CA ASP A 108 -8.49 3.56 -17.83
C ASP A 108 -7.03 3.30 -17.47
N HIS A 109 -6.73 2.07 -17.03
CA HIS A 109 -5.37 1.65 -16.69
C HIS A 109 -5.25 0.13 -16.82
N PRO A 110 -4.10 -0.43 -17.25
CA PRO A 110 -3.90 -1.88 -17.36
C PRO A 110 -4.21 -2.66 -16.07
N ILE A 111 -3.98 -2.04 -14.91
CA ILE A 111 -4.31 -2.62 -13.60
C ILE A 111 -5.82 -2.94 -13.46
N LEU A 112 -6.69 -2.20 -14.15
CA LEU A 112 -8.14 -2.38 -14.12
C LEU A 112 -8.68 -3.26 -15.25
N GLU A 113 -7.82 -3.85 -16.08
CA GLU A 113 -8.28 -4.70 -17.18
C GLU A 113 -9.03 -5.95 -16.68
N GLY A 114 -10.20 -6.20 -17.26
CA GLY A 114 -11.08 -7.30 -16.87
C GLY A 114 -11.80 -7.11 -15.53
N ILE A 115 -11.79 -5.89 -14.97
CA ILE A 115 -12.52 -5.55 -13.75
C ILE A 115 -13.80 -4.79 -14.09
N ASP A 116 -14.93 -5.38 -13.72
CA ASP A 116 -16.19 -4.66 -13.60
C ASP A 116 -16.22 -3.91 -12.26
N VAL A 117 -16.03 -2.60 -12.32
CA VAL A 117 -15.94 -1.73 -11.14
C VAL A 117 -17.31 -1.50 -10.49
N ASP A 118 -18.40 -1.57 -11.25
CA ASP A 118 -19.74 -1.28 -10.72
C ASP A 118 -20.18 -2.34 -9.71
N THR A 119 -19.70 -3.57 -9.88
CA THR A 119 -19.91 -4.69 -8.96
C THR A 119 -18.87 -4.77 -7.84
N PHE A 120 -17.80 -3.96 -7.87
CA PHE A 120 -16.77 -3.97 -6.84
C PHE A 120 -17.12 -3.06 -5.66
N LYS A 121 -17.12 -3.60 -4.43
CA LYS A 121 -17.42 -2.85 -3.20
C LYS A 121 -16.24 -2.88 -2.24
N GLY A 122 -15.88 -1.72 -1.68
CA GLY A 122 -14.88 -1.66 -0.62
C GLY A 122 -15.44 -2.18 0.70
N ARG A 123 -14.79 -3.18 1.28
CA ARG A 123 -15.21 -3.87 2.52
C ARG A 123 -14.51 -3.37 3.77
N GLY A 124 -13.47 -2.53 3.63
CA GLY A 124 -12.81 -1.87 4.76
C GLY A 124 -13.10 -0.36 4.81
N SER A 125 -12.58 0.31 5.84
CA SER A 125 -12.72 1.76 6.03
C SER A 125 -12.12 2.59 4.89
N LEU A 126 -12.81 3.65 4.48
CA LEU A 126 -12.29 4.67 3.55
C LEU A 126 -11.19 5.50 4.25
N TYR A 127 -10.00 5.52 3.66
CA TYR A 127 -8.85 6.27 4.18
C TYR A 127 -8.86 7.71 3.68
N ILE A 128 -8.44 8.64 4.55
CA ILE A 128 -8.23 10.05 4.20
C ILE A 128 -6.78 10.16 3.74
N VAL A 129 -6.57 10.43 2.45
CA VAL A 129 -5.25 10.35 1.82
C VAL A 129 -4.90 11.56 0.95
N LYS A 130 -5.84 12.46 0.71
CA LYS A 130 -5.57 13.71 -0.03
C LYS A 130 -4.81 14.76 0.81
N PRO A 131 -4.01 15.61 0.15
CA PRO A 131 -3.67 15.56 -1.28
C PRO A 131 -2.71 14.42 -1.62
N ILE A 132 -2.84 13.87 -2.83
CA ILE A 132 -1.81 12.98 -3.40
C ILE A 132 -0.87 13.81 -4.29
N ALA A 133 0.39 13.38 -4.42
CA ALA A 133 1.42 14.12 -5.15
C ALA A 133 1.13 14.19 -6.66
N ASP A 134 1.62 15.23 -7.34
CA ASP A 134 1.42 15.43 -8.78
C ASP A 134 2.04 14.33 -9.65
N SER A 135 3.00 13.58 -9.11
CA SER A 135 3.61 12.40 -9.76
C SER A 135 2.71 11.16 -9.73
N THR A 136 1.54 11.24 -9.09
CA THR A 136 0.60 10.12 -8.96
C THR A 136 -0.47 10.14 -10.03
N GLN A 137 -0.97 8.95 -10.38
CA GLN A 137 -2.17 8.78 -11.19
C GLN A 137 -3.21 7.98 -10.42
N ALA A 138 -4.27 8.64 -9.96
CA ALA A 138 -5.41 7.97 -9.35
C ALA A 138 -6.24 7.20 -10.40
N ILE A 139 -6.50 5.92 -10.13
CA ILE A 139 -7.25 5.05 -11.03
C ILE A 139 -8.61 4.63 -10.44
N LEU A 140 -8.72 4.56 -9.11
CA LEU A 140 -9.99 4.34 -8.41
C LEU A 140 -10.21 5.36 -7.29
N SER A 141 -11.47 5.75 -7.11
CA SER A 141 -11.97 6.56 -6.00
C SER A 141 -12.90 5.75 -5.11
N GLY A 142 -12.88 6.02 -3.81
CA GLY A 142 -13.80 5.49 -2.82
C GLY A 142 -14.70 6.60 -2.30
N MET A 143 -15.98 6.29 -2.16
CA MET A 143 -17.01 7.23 -1.72
C MET A 143 -17.87 6.61 -0.63
N ILE A 144 -18.21 7.43 0.34
CA ILE A 144 -19.22 7.17 1.36
C ILE A 144 -20.12 8.40 1.43
N ASP A 145 -21.41 8.19 1.63
CA ASP A 145 -22.38 9.28 1.57
C ASP A 145 -22.08 10.31 2.70
N GLY A 146 -22.05 11.60 2.32
CA GLY A 146 -21.79 12.72 3.24
C GLY A 146 -20.33 13.07 3.49
N GLU A 147 -19.37 12.38 2.87
CA GLU A 147 -17.94 12.62 3.05
C GLU A 147 -17.26 12.89 1.71
N ALA A 148 -16.05 13.47 1.75
CA ALA A 148 -15.29 13.71 0.53
C ALA A 148 -14.84 12.38 -0.11
N ALA A 149 -14.87 12.31 -1.44
CA ALA A 149 -14.31 11.17 -2.16
C ALA A 149 -12.79 11.14 -2.01
N GLU A 150 -12.22 9.95 -1.82
CA GLU A 150 -10.78 9.74 -1.60
C GLU A 150 -10.22 8.76 -2.63
N PRO A 151 -9.02 8.99 -3.19
CA PRO A 151 -8.32 7.99 -3.98
C PRO A 151 -8.14 6.69 -3.18
N ILE A 152 -8.44 5.55 -3.79
CA ILE A 152 -8.28 4.23 -3.14
C ILE A 152 -7.35 3.29 -3.90
N ALA A 153 -6.99 3.65 -5.13
CA ALA A 153 -5.94 2.98 -5.88
C ALA A 153 -5.28 3.99 -6.82
N TRP A 154 -3.95 4.04 -6.81
CA TRP A 154 -3.17 4.94 -7.65
C TRP A 154 -1.78 4.38 -7.91
N THR A 155 -1.16 4.85 -8.99
CA THR A 155 0.26 4.62 -9.29
C THR A 155 1.08 5.87 -8.95
N ASN A 156 2.39 5.71 -8.78
CA ASN A 156 3.33 6.81 -8.61
C ASN A 156 4.68 6.46 -9.26
N GLU A 157 5.41 7.50 -9.67
CA GLU A 157 6.84 7.40 -9.95
C GLU A 157 7.60 8.03 -8.78
N THR A 158 8.38 7.22 -8.06
CA THR A 158 9.18 7.73 -6.95
C THR A 158 10.30 8.63 -7.46
N LYS A 159 10.81 9.51 -6.60
CA LYS A 159 12.02 10.31 -6.90
C LYS A 159 13.27 9.48 -7.22
N PHE A 160 13.22 8.17 -7.00
CA PHE A 160 14.29 7.20 -7.31
C PHE A 160 14.09 6.51 -8.67
N GLY A 161 13.07 6.89 -9.45
CA GLY A 161 12.76 6.33 -10.78
C GLY A 161 11.98 5.02 -10.75
N GLY A 162 11.55 4.55 -9.57
CA GLY A 162 10.77 3.32 -9.43
C GLY A 162 9.27 3.55 -9.56
N LYS A 163 8.59 2.65 -10.29
CA LYS A 163 7.14 2.59 -10.42
C LYS A 163 6.52 1.97 -9.17
N THR A 164 5.49 2.59 -8.61
CA THR A 164 4.74 2.03 -7.49
C THR A 164 3.25 2.01 -7.76
N PHE A 165 2.56 1.04 -7.15
CA PHE A 165 1.10 1.01 -7.09
C PHE A 165 0.70 0.84 -5.63
N TYR A 166 -0.23 1.67 -5.18
CA TYR A 166 -0.84 1.55 -3.86
C TYR A 166 -2.35 1.38 -4.01
N THR A 167 -2.93 0.53 -3.16
CA THR A 167 -4.36 0.54 -2.88
C THR A 167 -4.65 0.52 -1.38
N SER A 168 -5.65 1.30 -0.98
CA SER A 168 -6.22 1.26 0.37
C SER A 168 -7.21 0.10 0.55
N LEU A 169 -7.50 -0.67 -0.49
CA LEU A 169 -8.18 -1.96 -0.42
C LEU A 169 -7.23 -3.05 0.12
N GLY A 170 -7.81 -4.17 0.55
CA GLY A 170 -7.07 -5.29 1.14
C GLY A 170 -7.55 -5.69 2.52
N HIS A 171 -8.78 -5.31 2.89
CA HIS A 171 -9.49 -6.00 3.96
C HIS A 171 -9.78 -7.43 3.51
N VAL A 172 -9.91 -8.40 4.43
CA VAL A 172 -10.21 -9.80 4.07
C VAL A 172 -11.43 -9.91 3.15
N GLY A 173 -12.50 -9.17 3.43
CA GLY A 173 -13.69 -9.14 2.56
C GLY A 173 -13.45 -8.53 1.16
N ASP A 174 -12.41 -7.72 0.97
CA ASP A 174 -12.03 -7.27 -0.38
C ASP A 174 -11.52 -8.47 -1.20
N PHE A 175 -10.76 -9.38 -0.60
CA PHE A 175 -10.22 -10.57 -1.25
C PHE A 175 -11.26 -11.65 -1.57
N GLU A 176 -12.43 -11.61 -0.94
CA GLU A 176 -13.58 -12.46 -1.31
C GLU A 176 -14.14 -12.09 -2.70
N GLN A 177 -13.80 -10.91 -3.21
CA GLN A 177 -14.26 -10.42 -4.51
C GLN A 177 -13.20 -10.69 -5.59
N ARG A 178 -13.62 -11.24 -6.73
CA ARG A 178 -12.73 -11.56 -7.86
C ARG A 178 -11.97 -10.33 -8.35
N GLN A 179 -12.60 -9.16 -8.30
CA GLN A 179 -12.05 -7.88 -8.72
C GLN A 179 -10.75 -7.54 -7.97
N MET A 180 -10.70 -7.73 -6.65
CA MET A 180 -9.49 -7.47 -5.85
C MET A 180 -8.33 -8.37 -6.29
N ASN A 181 -8.61 -9.66 -6.52
CA ASN A 181 -7.60 -10.63 -6.93
C ASN A 181 -7.07 -10.34 -8.34
N ILE A 182 -7.94 -9.96 -9.28
CA ILE A 182 -7.55 -9.53 -10.63
C ILE A 182 -6.70 -8.26 -10.55
N MET A 183 -7.14 -7.26 -9.79
CA MET A 183 -6.44 -5.98 -9.66
C MET A 183 -5.02 -6.19 -9.11
N LEU A 184 -4.87 -7.00 -8.06
CA LEU A 184 -3.57 -7.27 -7.46
C LEU A 184 -2.64 -8.02 -8.41
N ARG A 185 -3.15 -9.02 -9.14
CA ARG A 185 -2.38 -9.71 -10.18
C ARG A 185 -1.94 -8.74 -11.27
N ASN A 186 -2.87 -7.97 -11.84
CA ASN A 186 -2.57 -7.01 -12.89
C ASN A 186 -1.58 -5.92 -12.42
N ALA A 187 -1.62 -5.52 -11.14
CA ALA A 187 -0.66 -4.59 -10.56
C ALA A 187 0.75 -5.19 -10.48
N ILE A 188 0.88 -6.48 -10.13
CA ILE A 188 2.16 -7.19 -10.15
C ILE A 188 2.68 -7.30 -11.59
N ASP A 189 1.83 -7.68 -12.55
CA ASP A 189 2.21 -7.79 -13.96
C ASP A 189 2.64 -6.44 -14.54
N TRP A 190 1.90 -5.37 -14.24
CA TRP A 190 2.24 -4.00 -14.62
C TRP A 190 3.58 -3.54 -14.04
N ALA A 191 3.85 -3.86 -12.77
CA ALA A 191 5.11 -3.54 -12.12
C ALA A 191 6.30 -4.36 -12.67
N ALA A 192 6.05 -5.59 -13.13
CA ALA A 192 7.06 -6.46 -13.74
C ALA A 192 7.41 -6.06 -15.18
N ALA A 193 6.51 -5.35 -15.86
CA ALA A 193 6.70 -4.93 -17.24
C ALA A 193 7.83 -3.89 -17.36
N LYS A 194 8.74 -4.14 -18.32
CA LYS A 194 9.85 -3.23 -18.66
C LYS A 194 9.32 -1.95 -19.30
#